data_AF-A0A125RI46-F1
#
_entry.id   AF-A0A125RI46-F1
#
_cell.length_a   1.000
_cell.length_b   1.000
_cell.length_c   1.000
_cell.angle_alpha   90.00
_cell.angle_beta   90.00
_cell.angle_gamma   90.00
#
_symmetry.space_group_name_H-M   'P 1'
#
loop_
_entity.id
_entity.type
_entity.pdbx_description
1 polymer ?
#
loop_
_entity_poly.entity_id
_entity_poly.type
_entity_poly.pdbx_seq_one_letter_code
_entity_poly.pdbx_strand_id
1 'polypeptide(L)'
;ALQSNWLGIHTTLSFLGNAFFVLAFASSLLYLVQERRLKRRPPGAIYHRLPSLDVLDRLHYRSIAIGFPLMTFGVITGAIWAESAWGSYWSWDPKETWS
;
A
#
# COMPACT_ATOMS: atom_id res chain seq x y z
N ALA A 1 27.51 8.55 0.24
CA ALA A 1 26.07 8.78 0.44
C ALA A 1 25.19 7.67 -0.16
N LEU A 2 25.28 7.34 -1.46
CA LEU A 2 24.44 6.31 -2.12
C LEU A 2 24.86 4.84 -1.87
N GLN A 3 25.98 4.59 -1.20
CA GLN A 3 26.53 3.25 -0.92
C GLN A 3 26.16 2.75 0.49
N SER A 4 24.95 3.07 0.94
CA SER A 4 24.44 2.70 2.27
C SER A 4 23.37 1.62 2.12
N ASN A 5 23.53 0.50 2.84
CA ASN A 5 22.53 -0.57 2.86
C ASN A 5 21.15 -0.08 3.33
N TRP A 6 21.10 1.01 4.10
CA TRP A 6 19.86 1.63 4.57
C TRP A 6 18.98 2.15 3.44
N LEU A 7 19.59 2.68 2.37
CA LEU A 7 18.82 3.15 1.21
C LEU A 7 18.09 2.00 0.52
N GLY A 8 18.75 0.85 0.37
CA GLY A 8 18.15 -0.35 -0.20
C GLY A 8 17.01 -0.91 0.65
N ILE A 9 17.22 -0.97 1.97
CA ILE A 9 16.19 -1.43 2.92
C ILE A 9 14.98 -0.50 2.88
N HIS A 10 15.20 0.82 3.01
CA HIS A 10 14.14 1.82 2.94
C HIS A 10 13.33 1.70 1.64
N THR A 11 14.02 1.71 0.50
CA THR A 11 13.36 1.67 -0.82
C THR A 11 12.55 0.39 -0.99
N THR A 12 13.07 -0.76 -0.55
CA THR A 12 12.37 -2.05 -0.67
C THR A 12 11.13 -2.09 0.22
N LEU A 13 11.24 -1.64 1.48
CA LEU A 13 10.11 -1.60 2.42
C LEU A 13 9.01 -0.65 1.93
N SER A 14 9.38 0.56 1.50
CA SER A 14 8.45 1.56 0.98
C SER A 14 7.77 1.08 -0.30
N PHE A 15 8.50 0.43 -1.22
CA PHE A 15 7.94 -0.10 -2.45
C PHE A 15 6.95 -1.24 -2.19
N LEU A 16 7.30 -2.18 -1.29
CA LEU A 16 6.40 -3.26 -0.90
C LEU A 16 5.15 -2.74 -0.19
N GLY A 17 5.30 -1.78 0.74
CA GLY A 17 4.17 -1.14 1.42
C GLY A 17 3.20 -0.50 0.42
N ASN A 18 3.72 0.27 -0.54
CA ASN A 18 2.93 0.85 -1.62
C ASN A 18 2.23 -0.21 -2.50
N ALA A 19 2.92 -1.30 -2.84
CA ALA A 19 2.31 -2.38 -3.63
C ALA A 19 1.08 -2.97 -2.92
N PHE A 20 1.17 -3.20 -1.60
CA PHE A 20 0.02 -3.65 -0.81
C PHE A 20 -1.11 -2.60 -0.73
N PHE A 21 -0.79 -1.31 -0.64
CA PHE A 21 -1.82 -0.26 -0.69
C PHE A 21 -2.53 -0.19 -2.05
N VAL A 22 -1.81 -0.40 -3.15
CA VAL A 22 -2.41 -0.50 -4.49
C VAL A 22 -3.36 -1.71 -4.56
N LEU A 23 -2.98 -2.86 -3.99
CA LEU A 23 -3.86 -4.03 -3.90
C LEU A 23 -5.11 -3.75 -3.06
N ALA A 24 -4.96 -3.05 -1.93
CA ALA A 24 -6.08 -2.65 -1.08
C ALA A 24 -7.05 -1.69 -1.80
N PHE A 25 -6.51 -0.73 -2.56
CA PHE A 25 -7.31 0.20 -3.36
C PHE A 25 -8.06 -0.54 -4.49
N ALA A 26 -7.35 -1.42 -5.22
CA ALA A 26 -7.93 -2.19 -6.30
C ALA A 26 -9.04 -3.12 -5.80
N SER A 27 -8.84 -3.82 -4.67
CA SER A 27 -9.87 -4.70 -4.10
C SER A 27 -11.10 -3.92 -3.62
N SER A 28 -10.92 -2.73 -3.05
CA SER A 28 -12.01 -1.83 -2.66
C SER A 28 -12.81 -1.34 -3.88
N LEU A 29 -12.13 -0.95 -4.96
CA LEU A 29 -12.80 -0.55 -6.21
C LEU A 29 -13.62 -1.71 -6.80
N LEU A 30 -13.04 -2.91 -6.83
CA LEU A 30 -13.74 -4.11 -7.29
C LEU A 30 -14.96 -4.43 -6.40
N TYR A 31 -14.84 -4.26 -5.08
CA TYR A 31 -15.93 -4.46 -4.13
C TYR A 31 -17.10 -3.55 -4.48
N LEU A 32 -16.85 -2.24 -4.64
CA LEU A 32 -17.89 -1.26 -4.97
C LEU A 32 -18.55 -1.55 -6.33
N VAL A 33 -17.76 -1.94 -7.34
CA VAL A 33 -18.28 -2.32 -8.66
C VAL A 33 -19.20 -3.54 -8.53
N GLN A 34 -18.80 -4.54 -7.76
CA GLN A 34 -19.57 -5.77 -7.59
C GLN A 34 -20.83 -5.56 -6.76
N GLU A 35 -20.75 -4.80 -5.68
CA GLU A 35 -21.91 -4.44 -4.85
C GLU A 35 -22.95 -3.68 -5.69
N ARG A 36 -22.51 -2.74 -6.53
CA ARG A 36 -23.39 -2.01 -7.44
C ARG A 36 -24.02 -2.92 -8.50
N ARG A 37 -23.31 -3.94 -9.00
CA ARG A 37 -23.85 -4.93 -9.95
C ARG A 37 -24.94 -5.78 -9.29
N LEU A 38 -24.66 -6.31 -8.09
CA LEU A 38 -25.60 -7.09 -7.28
C LEU A 38 -26.91 -6.34 -7.03
N LYS A 39 -26.82 -5.03 -6.73
CA LYS A 39 -27.99 -4.17 -6.50
C LYS A 39 -28.78 -3.82 -7.76
N ARG A 40 -28.15 -3.79 -8.95
CA ARG A 40 -28.77 -3.33 -10.21
C ARG A 40 -29.30 -4.45 -11.13
N ARG A 41 -28.77 -5.67 -11.06
CA ARG A 41 -29.27 -6.82 -11.82
C ARG A 41 -29.29 -8.07 -10.92
N PRO A 42 -30.44 -8.75 -10.73
CA PRO A 42 -30.43 -10.06 -10.09
C PRO A 42 -29.59 -11.06 -10.91
N PRO A 43 -29.07 -12.14 -10.30
CA PRO A 43 -28.02 -12.97 -10.91
C PRO A 43 -28.44 -13.62 -12.23
N GLY A 44 -27.99 -13.05 -13.35
CA GLY A 44 -27.90 -13.73 -14.65
C GLY A 44 -26.47 -14.23 -14.90
N ALA A 45 -26.32 -15.25 -15.74
CA ALA A 45 -25.16 -16.13 -15.98
C ALA A 45 -23.74 -15.52 -16.17
N ILE A 46 -23.56 -14.19 -16.10
CA ILE A 46 -22.25 -13.50 -16.18
C ILE A 46 -21.57 -13.38 -14.79
N TYR A 47 -22.11 -14.01 -13.75
CA TYR A 47 -21.63 -13.95 -12.37
C TYR A 47 -20.21 -14.51 -12.11
N HIS A 48 -19.58 -15.16 -13.09
CA HIS A 48 -18.31 -15.87 -12.87
C HIS A 48 -17.03 -15.06 -13.07
N ARG A 49 -17.10 -13.75 -13.31
CA ARG A 49 -15.87 -12.97 -13.62
C ARG A 49 -15.23 -12.25 -12.44
N LEU A 50 -15.93 -12.07 -11.31
CA LEU A 50 -15.40 -11.34 -10.16
C LEU A 50 -15.48 -12.18 -8.85
N PRO A 51 -14.49 -12.08 -7.94
CA PRO A 51 -14.51 -12.75 -6.63
C PRO A 51 -15.72 -12.34 -5.79
N SER A 52 -16.11 -13.08 -4.74
CA SER A 52 -17.22 -12.61 -3.88
C SER A 52 -16.84 -11.34 -3.10
N LEU A 53 -17.86 -10.56 -2.65
CA LEU A 53 -17.65 -9.36 -1.81
C LEU A 53 -16.81 -9.68 -0.57
N ASP A 54 -17.07 -10.81 0.05
CA ASP A 54 -16.35 -11.32 1.22
C ASP A 54 -14.88 -11.68 0.93
N VAL A 55 -14.56 -12.16 -0.29
CA VAL A 55 -13.15 -12.33 -0.71
C VAL A 55 -12.47 -10.99 -0.93
N LEU A 56 -13.15 -10.03 -1.57
CA LEU A 56 -12.60 -8.70 -1.83
C LEU A 56 -12.34 -7.93 -0.53
N ASP A 57 -13.24 -8.04 0.45
CA ASP A 57 -13.11 -7.43 1.78
C ASP A 57 -11.93 -8.03 2.56
N ARG A 58 -11.81 -9.36 2.60
CA ARG A 58 -10.63 -10.02 3.20
C ARG A 58 -9.32 -9.63 2.51
N LEU A 59 -9.32 -9.52 1.18
CA LEU A 59 -8.15 -9.10 0.41
C LEU A 59 -7.77 -7.66 0.76
N HIS A 60 -8.75 -6.75 0.84
CA HIS A 60 -8.56 -5.37 1.28
C HIS A 60 -7.93 -5.32 2.67
N TYR A 61 -8.56 -5.97 3.65
CA TYR A 61 -8.10 -5.98 5.04
C TYR A 61 -6.67 -6.52 5.17
N ARG A 62 -6.38 -7.68 4.56
CA ARG A 62 -5.03 -8.28 4.60
C ARG A 62 -3.99 -7.39 3.95
N SER A 63 -4.35 -6.74 2.82
CA SER A 63 -3.44 -5.85 2.12
C SER A 63 -3.09 -4.64 2.98
N ILE A 64 -4.06 -4.01 3.66
CA ILE A 64 -3.78 -2.91 4.60
C ILE A 64 -2.96 -3.40 5.80
N ALA A 65 -3.35 -4.53 6.40
CA ALA A 65 -2.70 -5.09 7.57
C ALA A 65 -1.22 -5.41 7.34
N ILE A 66 -0.83 -5.72 6.10
CA ILE A 66 0.57 -5.95 5.70
C ILE A 66 1.24 -4.65 5.23
N GLY A 67 0.55 -3.86 4.39
CA GLY A 67 1.10 -2.63 3.80
C GLY A 67 1.45 -1.57 4.84
N PHE A 68 0.62 -1.41 5.89
CA PHE A 68 0.82 -0.39 6.90
C PHE A 68 2.08 -0.60 7.75
N PRO A 69 2.35 -1.79 8.32
CA PRO A 69 3.63 -2.05 8.98
C PRO A 69 4.84 -1.88 8.05
N LEU A 70 4.76 -2.36 6.80
CA LEU A 70 5.85 -2.22 5.84
C LEU A 70 6.17 -0.75 5.56
N MET A 71 5.13 0.07 5.35
CA MET A 71 5.31 1.51 5.16
C MET A 71 5.88 2.17 6.42
N THR A 72 5.40 1.80 7.60
CA THR A 72 5.91 2.32 8.88
C THR A 72 7.41 2.05 9.02
N PHE A 73 7.86 0.81 8.76
CA PHE A 73 9.29 0.49 8.79
C PHE A 73 10.06 1.16 7.64
N GLY A 74 9.42 1.35 6.48
CA GLY A 74 9.96 2.17 5.40
C GLY A 74 10.29 3.59 5.86
N VAL A 75 9.36 4.28 6.51
CA VAL A 75 9.58 5.63 7.05
C VAL A 75 10.70 5.65 8.08
N ILE A 76 10.71 4.71 9.03
CA ILE A 76 11.75 4.61 10.07
C ILE A 76 13.14 4.43 9.44
N THR A 77 13.27 3.50 8.52
CA THR A 77 14.55 3.22 7.85
C THR A 77 14.98 4.35 6.91
N GLY A 78 14.02 5.11 6.36
CA GLY A 78 14.27 6.33 5.60
C GLY A 78 14.86 7.43 6.46
N ALA A 79 14.34 7.63 7.67
CA ALA A 79 14.89 8.59 8.63
C ALA A 79 16.32 8.23 9.05
N ILE A 80 16.61 6.93 9.27
CA ILE A 80 17.97 6.45 9.57
C ILE A 80 18.92 6.72 8.40
N TRP A 81 18.48 6.44 7.17
CA TRP A 81 19.26 6.78 5.99
C TRP A 81 19.50 8.29 5.89
N ALA A 82 18.51 9.11 6.22
CA ALA A 82 18.63 10.55 6.17
C ALA A 82 19.74 11.06 7.11
N GLU A 83 19.83 10.57 8.35
CA GLU A 83 20.96 10.95 9.21
C GLU A 83 22.31 10.60 8.57
N SER A 84 22.43 9.40 7.99
CA SER A 84 23.67 8.96 7.36
C SER A 84 24.06 9.75 6.10
N ALA A 85 23.09 10.35 5.42
CA ALA A 85 23.29 11.05 4.15
C ALA A 85 23.40 12.58 4.30
N TRP A 86 22.63 13.17 5.20
CA TRP A 86 22.48 14.63 5.36
C TRP A 86 22.85 15.12 6.78
N GLY A 87 23.14 14.23 7.72
CA GLY A 87 23.48 14.57 9.12
C GLY A 87 22.28 14.90 10.01
N SER A 88 21.05 14.72 9.52
CA SER A 88 19.81 14.87 10.29
C SER A 88 18.78 13.81 9.89
N TYR A 89 18.05 13.28 10.87
CA TYR A 89 16.97 12.30 10.64
C TYR A 89 15.75 12.90 9.92
N TRP A 90 15.53 14.20 10.10
CA TRP A 90 14.38 14.93 9.56
C TRP A 90 14.72 16.42 9.44
N SER A 91 14.38 17.01 8.31
CA SER A 91 14.69 18.38 7.93
C SER A 91 13.46 19.22 7.60
N TRP A 92 12.25 18.63 7.67
CA TRP A 92 10.96 19.29 7.38
C TRP A 92 10.85 19.85 5.96
N ASP A 93 11.67 19.37 5.03
CA ASP A 93 11.56 19.81 3.66
C ASP A 93 10.32 19.19 2.99
N PRO A 94 9.80 19.79 1.89
CA PRO A 94 8.58 19.31 1.26
C PRO A 94 8.63 17.84 0.83
N LYS A 95 9.83 17.34 0.49
CA LYS A 95 10.02 15.93 0.11
C LYS A 95 9.83 14.99 1.31
N GLU A 96 10.15 15.40 2.53
CA GLU A 96 9.97 14.53 3.70
C GLU A 96 8.53 14.60 4.23
N THR A 97 7.89 15.76 4.11
CA THR A 97 6.57 16.01 4.72
C THR A 97 5.37 15.72 3.80
N TRP A 98 5.53 15.78 2.48
CA TRP A 98 4.41 15.70 1.53
C TRP A 98 4.55 14.67 0.40
N SER A 99 5.73 14.08 0.17
CA SER A 99 5.88 13.04 -0.88
C SER A 99 5.29 11.71 -0.44
#